data_AF-A0A8S1CRK3-F1
#
_entry.id   AF-A0A8S1CRK3-F1
#
_cell.length_a   1.000
_cell.length_b   1.000
_cell.length_c   1.000
_cell.angle_alpha   90.00
_cell.angle_beta   90.00
_cell.angle_gamma   90.00
#
_symmetry.space_group_name_H-M   'P 1'
#
loop_
_entity.id
_entity.type
_entity.pdbx_description
1 polymer ?
#
loop_
_entity_poly.entity_id
_entity_poly.type
_entity_poly.pdbx_seq_one_letter_code
_entity_poly.pdbx_strand_id
1 'polypeptide(L)'
;MKHLKCFQVMLKAGFNPNLYDDRLNSTPMTEVLKLDEPKQYLKELVRHGARPNHPCPNVPNFFYVKQAVEHGDFDSVAFLAIRGADLDLESHLEHTYKKLTPLAVAALTWRVNITEVLLLYGAKLEYSSSQVNMINALVYLCCMKKNNSFIHKLYTLKVLHKHGANMWQRNIKGLTALDYVRFQCKQNRSVRWFKLASVLRDCMRTPLSLQMLSRNAIRKYVGKMYYTKVRSLKVNGVPVSELTILDFLLYKDLKSTFQQEINQCFADMAT
;
A
#
# COMPACT_ATOMS: atom_id res chain seq x y z
N MET A 1 34.06 -4.80 -1.16
CA MET A 1 34.26 -5.87 -0.14
C MET A 1 35.38 -5.64 0.88
N LYS A 2 36.30 -4.66 0.71
CA LYS A 2 37.56 -4.61 1.48
C LYS A 2 37.42 -4.47 3.02
N HIS A 3 36.29 -4.04 3.56
CA HIS A 3 36.12 -3.84 5.02
C HIS A 3 35.02 -4.69 5.67
N LEU A 4 34.31 -5.55 4.93
CA LEU A 4 33.20 -6.33 5.49
C LEU A 4 33.66 -7.28 6.61
N LYS A 5 34.83 -7.91 6.45
CA LYS A 5 35.41 -8.78 7.49
C LYS A 5 35.73 -8.00 8.77
N CYS A 6 36.32 -6.81 8.65
CA CYS A 6 36.59 -5.96 9.81
C CYS A 6 35.29 -5.54 10.50
N PHE A 7 34.29 -5.15 9.71
CA PHE A 7 32.97 -4.79 10.21
C PHE A 7 32.29 -5.95 10.98
N GLN A 8 32.36 -7.17 10.44
CA GLN A 8 31.87 -8.38 11.10
C GLN A 8 32.59 -8.65 12.43
N VAL A 9 33.93 -8.48 12.46
CA VAL A 9 34.70 -8.64 13.70
C VAL A 9 34.29 -7.61 14.75
N MET A 10 34.09 -6.34 14.36
CA MET A 10 33.63 -5.30 15.28
C MET A 10 32.24 -5.59 15.86
N LEU A 11 31.29 -6.03 15.03
CA LEU A 11 29.96 -6.40 15.50
C LEU A 11 29.99 -7.62 16.45
N LYS A 12 30.81 -8.62 16.15
CA LYS A 12 31.03 -9.78 17.03
C LYS A 12 31.70 -9.42 18.36
N ALA A 13 32.52 -8.36 18.37
CA ALA A 13 33.14 -7.83 19.59
C ALA A 13 32.16 -7.05 20.48
N GLY A 14 30.87 -6.96 20.12
CA GLY A 14 29.84 -6.31 20.93
C GLY A 14 29.60 -4.84 20.58
N PHE A 15 30.07 -4.37 19.42
CA PHE A 15 29.76 -3.01 18.97
C PHE A 15 28.25 -2.82 18.85
N ASN A 16 27.70 -1.77 19.47
CA ASN A 16 26.27 -1.48 19.43
C ASN A 16 25.85 -1.04 18.01
N PRO A 17 25.05 -1.84 17.28
CA PRO A 17 24.68 -1.51 15.90
C PRO A 17 23.63 -0.40 15.80
N ASN A 18 23.06 0.04 16.92
CA ASN A 18 22.13 1.17 17.03
C ASN A 18 22.79 2.40 17.67
N LEU A 19 24.13 2.46 17.70
CA LEU A 19 24.82 3.63 18.23
C LEU A 19 24.42 4.86 17.42
N TYR A 20 24.04 5.95 18.09
CA TYR A 20 23.80 7.22 17.43
C TYR A 20 25.03 8.12 17.59
N ASP A 21 25.49 8.71 16.50
CA ASP A 21 26.56 9.69 16.48
C ASP A 21 25.95 11.09 16.34
N ASP A 22 25.96 11.87 17.42
CA ASP A 22 25.44 13.25 17.46
C ASP A 22 26.19 14.19 16.50
N ARG A 23 27.49 13.94 16.25
CA ARG A 23 28.33 14.81 15.42
C ARG A 23 28.04 14.61 13.94
N LEU A 24 27.85 13.35 13.54
CA LEU A 24 27.48 12.99 12.16
C LEU A 24 25.97 13.01 11.94
N ASN A 25 25.21 13.13 13.03
CA ASN A 25 23.76 13.03 13.04
C ASN A 25 23.30 11.74 12.34
N SER A 26 23.91 10.62 12.71
CA SER A 26 23.79 9.37 11.96
C SER A 26 23.89 8.12 12.85
N THR A 27 23.48 7.00 12.29
CA THR A 27 23.59 5.66 12.88
C THR A 27 24.47 4.78 11.98
N PRO A 28 25.06 3.68 12.47
CA PRO A 28 25.74 2.71 11.63
C PRO A 28 24.88 2.27 10.43
N MET A 29 23.58 2.15 10.64
CA MET A 29 22.64 1.76 9.60
C MET A 29 22.50 2.84 8.51
N THR A 30 22.60 4.13 8.84
CA THR A 30 22.54 5.23 7.85
C THR A 30 23.88 5.48 7.17
N GLU A 31 25.00 5.32 7.86
CA GLU A 31 26.33 5.47 7.25
C GLU A 31 26.60 4.40 6.19
N VAL A 32 26.13 3.18 6.43
CA VAL A 32 26.25 2.08 5.46
C VAL A 32 25.59 2.42 4.13
N LEU A 33 24.54 3.25 4.10
CA LEU A 33 23.85 3.65 2.87
C LEU A 33 24.70 4.51 1.94
N LYS A 34 25.71 5.19 2.48
CA LYS A 34 26.63 6.03 1.70
C LYS A 34 27.71 5.20 0.99
N LEU A 35 27.78 3.90 1.26
CA LEU A 35 28.72 2.97 0.63
C LEU A 35 28.19 2.51 -0.73
N ASP A 36 29.09 2.12 -1.63
CA ASP A 36 28.73 1.59 -2.96
C ASP A 36 27.92 0.27 -2.86
N GLU A 37 28.17 -0.54 -1.82
CA GLU A 37 27.58 -1.87 -1.63
C GLU A 37 26.94 -2.02 -0.24
N PRO A 38 25.84 -1.30 0.04
CA PRO A 38 25.25 -1.20 1.38
C PRO A 38 24.60 -2.52 1.83
N LYS A 39 24.16 -3.36 0.87
CA LYS A 39 23.34 -4.56 1.11
C LYS A 39 23.95 -5.51 2.13
N GLN A 40 25.24 -5.82 2.00
CA GLN A 40 25.89 -6.82 2.86
C GLN A 40 26.09 -6.29 4.29
N TYR A 41 26.43 -5.01 4.44
CA TYR A 41 26.59 -4.37 5.73
C TYR A 41 25.25 -4.20 6.46
N LEU A 42 24.17 -3.84 5.76
CA LEU A 42 22.83 -3.75 6.33
C LEU A 42 22.36 -5.11 6.87
N LYS A 43 22.56 -6.19 6.10
CA LYS A 43 22.24 -7.54 6.56
C LYS A 43 23.00 -7.90 7.84
N GLU A 44 24.27 -7.52 7.92
CA GLU A 44 25.10 -7.83 9.08
C GLU A 44 24.72 -7.03 10.33
N LEU A 45 24.41 -5.74 10.16
CA LEU A 45 23.91 -4.88 11.23
C LEU A 45 22.62 -5.44 11.84
N VAL A 46 21.64 -5.75 11.01
CA VAL A 46 20.34 -6.27 11.47
C VAL A 46 20.49 -7.66 12.10
N ARG A 47 21.41 -8.50 11.62
CA ARG A 47 21.76 -9.79 12.28
C ARG A 47 22.28 -9.59 13.69
N HIS A 48 23.02 -8.52 13.95
CA HIS A 48 23.59 -8.19 15.25
C HIS A 48 22.68 -7.28 16.10
N GLY A 49 21.42 -7.09 15.71
CA GLY A 49 20.42 -6.37 16.52
C GLY A 49 20.17 -4.92 16.11
N ALA A 50 20.64 -4.48 14.93
CA ALA A 50 20.19 -3.21 14.38
C ALA A 50 18.68 -3.23 14.17
N ARG A 51 18.00 -2.19 14.64
CA ARG A 51 16.56 -2.04 14.49
C ARG A 51 16.29 -1.38 13.12
N PRO A 52 15.53 -2.03 12.21
CA PRO A 52 15.28 -1.46 10.88
C PRO A 52 14.62 -0.08 10.88
N ASN A 53 13.87 0.23 11.94
CA ASN A 53 13.15 1.49 12.12
C ASN A 53 13.85 2.43 13.10
N HIS A 54 15.15 2.23 13.41
CA HIS A 54 15.83 3.05 14.38
C HIS A 54 15.81 4.52 13.93
N PRO A 55 15.26 5.44 14.75
CA PRO A 55 15.15 6.83 14.37
C PRO A 55 16.53 7.46 14.18
N CYS A 56 16.73 8.06 13.01
CA CYS A 56 17.86 8.92 12.74
C CYS A 56 17.31 10.31 12.41
N PRO A 57 17.76 11.39 13.07
CA PRO A 57 17.37 12.71 12.65
C PRO A 57 17.87 12.92 11.22
N ASN A 58 17.06 13.52 10.35
CA ASN A 58 17.32 13.78 8.93
C ASN A 58 17.43 12.57 7.98
N VAL A 59 17.45 11.32 8.47
CA VAL A 59 17.24 10.13 7.60
C VAL A 59 15.93 9.48 8.00
N PRO A 60 14.90 9.56 7.14
CA PRO A 60 13.61 9.02 7.52
C PRO A 60 13.66 7.50 7.70
N ASN A 61 13.00 7.00 8.76
CA ASN A 61 12.96 5.57 9.16
C ASN A 61 12.55 4.60 8.03
N PHE A 62 11.96 5.11 6.95
CA PHE A 62 11.43 4.35 5.82
C PHE A 62 12.40 4.12 4.67
N PHE A 63 13.60 4.70 4.73
CA PHE A 63 14.52 4.74 3.58
C PHE A 63 14.90 3.33 3.11
N TYR A 64 15.16 2.39 4.03
CA TYR A 64 15.69 1.06 3.72
C TYR A 64 14.73 0.17 2.93
N VAL A 65 13.51 0.02 3.41
CA VAL A 65 12.50 -0.83 2.76
C VAL A 65 12.15 -0.24 1.39
N LYS A 66 11.93 1.07 1.32
CA LYS A 66 11.61 1.74 0.05
C LYS A 66 12.75 1.61 -0.96
N GLN A 67 14.00 1.85 -0.56
CA GLN A 67 15.15 1.71 -1.46
C GLN A 67 15.28 0.27 -1.97
N ALA A 68 15.14 -0.74 -1.10
CA ALA A 68 15.15 -2.13 -1.51
C ALA A 68 14.02 -2.44 -2.52
N VAL A 69 12.82 -1.89 -2.31
CA VAL A 69 11.70 -1.98 -3.27
C VAL A 69 12.03 -1.28 -4.59
N GLU A 70 12.58 -0.07 -4.57
CA GLU A 70 12.92 0.70 -5.78
C GLU A 70 13.97 0.00 -6.63
N HIS A 71 14.96 -0.63 -6.00
CA HIS A 71 15.99 -1.43 -6.67
C HIS A 71 15.48 -2.81 -7.09
N GLY A 72 14.42 -3.32 -6.44
CA GLY A 72 13.90 -4.66 -6.72
C GLY A 72 14.57 -5.78 -5.96
N ASP A 73 15.21 -5.43 -4.85
CA ASP A 73 15.95 -6.37 -4.04
C ASP A 73 15.00 -7.14 -3.11
N PHE A 74 14.40 -8.20 -3.68
CA PHE A 74 13.47 -9.08 -2.97
C PHE A 74 14.05 -9.60 -1.65
N ASP A 75 15.31 -10.05 -1.65
CA ASP A 75 15.94 -10.63 -0.46
C ASP A 75 16.03 -9.60 0.68
N SER A 76 16.38 -8.36 0.35
CA SER A 76 16.50 -7.30 1.35
C SER A 76 15.12 -6.88 1.85
N VAL A 77 14.11 -6.80 0.98
CA VAL A 77 12.73 -6.52 1.42
C VAL A 77 12.22 -7.62 2.36
N ALA A 78 12.35 -8.89 1.97
CA ALA A 78 11.93 -10.02 2.79
C ALA A 78 12.67 -10.06 4.14
N PHE A 79 13.99 -9.86 4.11
CA PHE A 79 14.80 -9.84 5.33
C PHE A 79 14.43 -8.70 6.28
N LEU A 80 14.21 -7.48 5.76
CA LEU A 80 13.78 -6.34 6.56
C LEU A 80 12.38 -6.55 7.14
N ALA A 81 11.44 -7.08 6.34
CA ALA A 81 10.08 -7.37 6.78
C ALA A 81 10.05 -8.41 7.91
N ILE A 82 10.81 -9.51 7.79
CA ILE A 82 10.98 -10.51 8.87
C ILE A 82 11.51 -9.90 10.17
N ARG A 83 12.31 -8.84 10.06
CA ARG A 83 12.95 -8.15 11.17
C ARG A 83 12.13 -6.98 11.72
N GLY A 84 10.86 -6.89 11.35
CA GLY A 84 9.92 -5.91 11.89
C GLY A 84 10.10 -4.50 11.35
N ALA A 85 10.66 -4.35 10.14
CA ALA A 85 10.67 -3.06 9.47
C ALA A 85 9.23 -2.59 9.23
N ASP A 86 9.00 -1.29 9.43
CA ASP A 86 7.71 -0.68 9.18
C ASP A 86 7.50 -0.54 7.66
N LEU A 87 6.44 -1.17 7.16
CA LEU A 87 6.13 -1.28 5.74
C LEU A 87 5.16 -0.19 5.26
N ASP A 88 4.66 0.65 6.17
CA ASP A 88 3.61 1.63 5.88
C ASP A 88 4.11 3.07 5.91
N LEU A 89 5.36 3.30 6.31
CA LEU A 89 5.89 4.66 6.43
C LEU A 89 5.91 5.39 5.08
N GLU A 90 5.36 6.61 5.09
CA GLU A 90 5.27 7.47 3.92
C GLU A 90 6.54 8.29 3.72
N SER A 91 7.02 8.39 2.47
CA SER A 91 8.22 9.18 2.20
C SER A 91 7.99 10.67 2.01
N HIS A 92 8.59 11.52 2.86
CA HIS A 92 8.94 12.89 2.49
C HIS A 92 10.29 12.86 1.76
N LEU A 93 10.27 13.01 0.44
CA LEU A 93 11.48 13.34 -0.32
C LEU A 93 11.24 14.68 -1.00
N GLU A 94 12.12 15.65 -0.77
CA GLU A 94 12.04 17.01 -1.33
C GLU A 94 12.00 17.05 -2.87
N HIS A 95 12.30 15.94 -3.55
CA HIS A 95 12.44 15.89 -5.01
C HIS A 95 11.48 14.94 -5.72
N THR A 96 10.57 14.29 -5.00
CA THR A 96 9.51 13.51 -5.64
C THR A 96 8.20 13.83 -4.95
N TYR A 97 7.28 14.49 -5.67
CA TYR A 97 5.95 14.92 -5.23
C TYR A 97 4.99 13.80 -4.77
N LYS A 98 5.50 12.62 -4.42
CA LYS A 98 4.70 11.46 -4.05
C LYS A 98 5.27 10.84 -2.79
N LYS A 99 4.69 11.21 -1.66
CA LYS A 99 4.57 10.29 -0.54
C LYS A 99 3.98 9.00 -1.11
N LEU A 100 4.71 7.89 -1.05
CA LEU A 100 4.23 6.57 -1.46
C LEU A 100 4.74 5.58 -0.44
N THR A 101 3.88 4.67 -0.02
CA THR A 101 4.31 3.52 0.79
C THR A 101 5.17 2.58 -0.05
N PRO A 102 6.04 1.77 0.58
CA PRO A 102 6.75 0.68 -0.09
C PRO A 102 5.84 -0.18 -0.98
N LEU A 103 4.62 -0.51 -0.51
CA LEU A 103 3.66 -1.29 -1.29
C LEU A 103 3.21 -0.55 -2.56
N ALA A 104 2.92 0.75 -2.46
CA ALA A 104 2.52 1.55 -3.62
C ALA A 104 3.64 1.66 -4.66
N VAL A 105 4.90 1.77 -4.23
CA VAL A 105 6.07 1.77 -5.13
C VAL A 105 6.22 0.42 -5.82
N ALA A 106 6.16 -0.69 -5.08
CA ALA A 106 6.26 -2.06 -5.62
C ALA A 106 5.18 -2.30 -6.68
N ALA A 107 3.95 -1.86 -6.40
CA ALA A 107 2.82 -2.02 -7.29
C ALA A 107 2.91 -1.13 -8.55
N LEU A 108 3.43 0.10 -8.40
CA LEU A 108 3.70 1.02 -9.52
C LEU A 108 4.83 0.57 -10.44
N THR A 109 5.80 -0.13 -9.87
CA THR A 109 6.95 -0.71 -10.58
C THR A 109 6.72 -2.15 -11.00
N TRP A 110 5.53 -2.70 -10.72
CA TRP A 110 5.09 -4.06 -11.07
C TRP A 110 6.00 -5.18 -10.57
N ARG A 111 6.60 -4.96 -9.40
CA ARG A 111 7.45 -5.95 -8.73
C ARG A 111 6.54 -6.92 -7.99
N VAL A 112 5.98 -7.89 -8.72
CA VAL A 112 4.95 -8.84 -8.25
C VAL A 112 5.38 -9.53 -6.94
N ASN A 113 6.58 -10.12 -6.93
CA ASN A 113 7.07 -10.89 -5.78
C ASN A 113 7.27 -10.00 -4.55
N ILE A 114 7.75 -8.77 -4.74
CA ILE A 114 7.92 -7.80 -3.67
C ILE A 114 6.57 -7.31 -3.15
N THR A 115 5.61 -7.10 -4.04
CA THR A 115 4.24 -6.74 -3.68
C THR A 115 3.62 -7.83 -2.81
N GLU A 116 3.75 -9.09 -3.20
CA GLU A 116 3.21 -10.23 -2.43
C GLU A 116 3.89 -10.35 -1.06
N VAL A 117 5.22 -10.24 -0.98
CA VAL A 117 5.94 -10.27 0.31
C VAL A 117 5.52 -9.13 1.22
N LEU A 118 5.44 -7.89 0.73
CA LEU A 118 5.00 -6.77 1.57
C LEU A 118 3.60 -7.01 2.16
N LEU A 119 2.68 -7.54 1.36
CA LEU A 119 1.32 -7.88 1.80
C LEU A 119 1.31 -9.03 2.82
N LEU A 120 2.14 -10.06 2.61
CA LEU A 120 2.27 -11.19 3.53
C LEU A 120 2.78 -10.75 4.92
N TYR A 121 3.67 -9.76 4.96
CA TYR A 121 4.19 -9.19 6.21
C TYR A 121 3.37 -8.00 6.74
N GLY A 122 2.14 -7.79 6.24
CA GLY A 122 1.18 -6.89 6.85
C GLY A 122 1.21 -5.44 6.37
N ALA A 123 1.86 -5.14 5.23
CA ALA A 123 1.76 -3.81 4.62
C ALA A 123 0.30 -3.45 4.30
N LYS A 124 -0.12 -2.24 4.65
CA LYS A 124 -1.49 -1.76 4.43
C LYS A 124 -1.79 -1.63 2.95
N LEU A 125 -2.91 -2.25 2.58
CA LEU A 125 -3.41 -2.30 1.21
C LEU A 125 -4.00 -0.98 0.73
N GLU A 126 -4.66 -0.28 1.63
CA GLU A 126 -5.27 1.01 1.37
C GLU A 126 -4.26 2.10 1.72
N TYR A 127 -4.06 3.00 0.76
CA TYR A 127 -3.18 4.15 0.91
C TYR A 127 -4.03 5.43 0.89
N SER A 128 -3.88 6.28 1.91
CA SER A 128 -4.48 7.60 1.95
C SER A 128 -3.51 8.60 2.59
N SER A 129 -2.63 9.23 1.80
CA SER A 129 -1.86 10.35 2.33
C SER A 129 -2.65 11.65 2.31
N SER A 130 -2.32 12.51 3.27
CA SER A 130 -2.93 13.83 3.48
C SER A 130 -2.46 14.91 2.51
N GLN A 131 -1.33 14.71 1.82
CA GLN A 131 -0.66 15.78 1.06
C GLN A 131 -0.59 15.56 -0.45
N VAL A 132 -0.79 14.35 -0.94
CA VAL A 132 -0.99 14.12 -2.38
C VAL A 132 -2.49 14.01 -2.57
N ASN A 133 -3.17 15.13 -2.84
CA ASN A 133 -4.54 15.22 -3.36
C ASN A 133 -5.10 13.86 -3.79
N MET A 134 -5.77 13.10 -2.90
CA MET A 134 -6.72 11.96 -3.04
C MET A 134 -6.71 11.08 -4.33
N ILE A 135 -5.66 11.10 -5.14
CA ILE A 135 -5.47 10.27 -6.30
C ILE A 135 -4.77 9.07 -5.70
N ASN A 136 -5.41 7.90 -5.79
CA ASN A 136 -4.79 6.61 -6.03
C ASN A 136 -5.28 5.51 -5.10
N ALA A 137 -6.34 4.81 -5.52
CA ALA A 137 -6.38 3.37 -5.30
C ALA A 137 -5.07 2.77 -5.82
N LEU A 138 -4.43 1.91 -5.05
CA LEU A 138 -3.21 1.23 -5.50
C LEU A 138 -3.45 0.47 -6.83
N VAL A 139 -4.65 -0.09 -6.99
CA VAL A 139 -5.13 -0.68 -8.25
C VAL A 139 -5.17 0.33 -9.41
N TYR A 140 -5.57 1.57 -9.15
CA TYR A 140 -5.59 2.65 -10.14
C TYR A 140 -4.18 3.05 -10.57
N LEU A 141 -3.24 3.18 -9.62
CA LEU A 141 -1.82 3.45 -9.88
C LEU A 141 -1.20 2.41 -10.81
N CYS A 142 -1.40 1.12 -10.51
CA CYS A 142 -0.94 0.02 -11.37
C CYS A 142 -1.44 0.18 -12.80
N CYS A 143 -2.64 0.73 -12.99
CA CYS A 143 -3.25 0.91 -14.30
C CYS A 143 -2.67 2.11 -15.07
N MET A 144 -2.18 3.16 -14.42
CA MET A 144 -1.81 4.44 -15.07
C MET A 144 -0.57 4.39 -15.97
N LYS A 145 0.53 3.73 -15.56
CA LYS A 145 1.79 3.77 -16.32
C LYS A 145 1.62 3.09 -17.69
N LYS A 146 2.01 3.80 -18.76
CA LYS A 146 1.82 3.42 -20.17
C LYS A 146 2.88 2.44 -20.72
N ASN A 147 4.10 2.40 -20.16
CA ASN A 147 5.27 1.88 -20.90
C ASN A 147 5.77 0.46 -20.60
N ASN A 148 5.14 -0.37 -19.75
CA ASN A 148 5.73 -1.67 -19.41
C ASN A 148 4.76 -2.87 -19.51
N SER A 149 5.39 -4.06 -19.34
CA SER A 149 4.85 -5.41 -19.41
C SER A 149 3.44 -5.56 -18.85
N PHE A 150 2.49 -5.72 -19.77
CA PHE A 150 1.09 -6.01 -19.50
C PHE A 150 0.89 -7.20 -18.55
N ILE A 151 1.74 -8.21 -18.66
CA ILE A 151 1.69 -9.45 -17.86
C ILE A 151 1.93 -9.14 -16.38
N HIS A 152 2.97 -8.37 -16.04
CA HIS A 152 3.27 -8.01 -14.65
C HIS A 152 2.17 -7.14 -14.04
N LYS A 153 1.54 -6.26 -14.84
CA LYS A 153 0.36 -5.50 -14.43
C LYS A 153 -0.80 -6.41 -14.03
N LEU A 154 -1.07 -7.46 -14.82
CA LEU A 154 -2.11 -8.44 -14.49
C LEU A 154 -1.79 -9.23 -13.22
N TYR A 155 -0.55 -9.71 -13.07
CA TYR A 155 -0.16 -10.46 -11.88
C TYR A 155 -0.21 -9.61 -10.61
N THR A 156 0.31 -8.38 -10.66
CA THR A 156 0.25 -7.44 -9.54
C THR A 156 -1.21 -7.20 -9.13
N LEU A 157 -2.11 -7.00 -10.10
CA LEU A 157 -3.54 -6.82 -9.84
C LEU A 157 -4.18 -8.05 -9.18
N LYS A 158 -3.84 -9.25 -9.65
CA LYS A 158 -4.33 -10.50 -9.04
C LYS A 158 -3.83 -10.69 -7.61
N VAL A 159 -2.56 -10.36 -7.33
CA VAL A 159 -2.00 -10.38 -5.97
C VAL A 159 -2.79 -9.42 -5.08
N LEU A 160 -2.96 -8.16 -5.51
CA LEU A 160 -3.72 -7.17 -4.75
C LEU A 160 -5.17 -7.61 -4.51
N HIS A 161 -5.80 -8.20 -5.51
CA HIS A 161 -7.14 -8.77 -5.40
C HIS A 161 -7.22 -9.88 -4.35
N LYS A 162 -6.28 -10.84 -4.43
CA LYS A 162 -6.16 -11.98 -3.49
C LYS A 162 -6.02 -11.49 -2.05
N HIS A 163 -5.30 -10.40 -1.81
CA HIS A 163 -5.13 -9.83 -0.48
C HIS A 163 -6.25 -8.84 -0.07
N GLY A 164 -7.27 -8.63 -0.90
CA GLY A 164 -8.47 -7.87 -0.52
C GLY A 164 -8.49 -6.38 -0.90
N ALA A 165 -7.70 -5.97 -1.89
CA ALA A 165 -7.69 -4.58 -2.38
C ALA A 165 -9.08 -4.06 -2.75
N ASN A 166 -9.36 -2.80 -2.38
CA ASN A 166 -10.57 -2.12 -2.79
C ASN A 166 -10.56 -1.80 -4.30
N MET A 167 -11.14 -2.71 -5.08
CA MET A 167 -11.29 -2.55 -6.54
C MET A 167 -12.15 -1.34 -6.93
N TRP A 168 -13.03 -0.86 -6.03
CA TRP A 168 -13.97 0.23 -6.29
C TRP A 168 -13.49 1.59 -5.82
N GLN A 169 -12.29 1.68 -5.25
CA GLN A 169 -11.74 2.92 -4.78
C GLN A 169 -11.62 3.91 -5.96
N ARG A 170 -12.13 5.13 -5.74
CA ARG A 170 -12.15 6.21 -6.71
C ARG A 170 -11.00 7.19 -6.44
N ASN A 171 -10.45 7.77 -7.51
CA ASN A 171 -9.51 8.89 -7.40
C ASN A 171 -10.24 10.24 -7.20
N ILE A 172 -9.52 11.37 -7.12
CA ILE A 172 -10.11 12.73 -7.02
C ILE A 172 -11.11 13.06 -8.14
N LYS A 173 -10.96 12.45 -9.31
CA LYS A 173 -11.85 12.67 -10.45
C LYS A 173 -13.10 11.79 -10.38
N GLY A 174 -13.30 11.08 -9.26
CA GLY A 174 -14.38 10.11 -9.09
C GLY A 174 -14.22 8.84 -9.93
N LEU A 175 -13.07 8.59 -10.56
CA LEU A 175 -12.87 7.44 -11.45
C LEU A 175 -12.31 6.24 -10.68
N THR A 176 -12.90 5.07 -10.88
CA THR A 176 -12.30 3.78 -10.47
C THR A 176 -11.17 3.37 -11.42
N ALA A 177 -10.38 2.36 -11.04
CA ALA A 177 -9.41 1.74 -11.94
C ALA A 177 -10.06 1.21 -13.23
N LEU A 178 -11.25 0.61 -13.13
CA LEU A 178 -12.00 0.14 -14.30
C LEU A 178 -12.48 1.30 -15.19
N ASP A 179 -12.93 2.40 -14.61
CA ASP A 179 -13.35 3.59 -15.38
C ASP A 179 -12.17 4.17 -16.17
N TYR A 180 -10.99 4.25 -15.56
CA TYR A 180 -9.77 4.68 -16.24
C TYR A 180 -9.37 3.75 -17.39
N VAL A 181 -9.37 2.44 -17.16
CA VAL A 181 -9.02 1.46 -18.19
C VAL A 181 -10.02 1.50 -19.35
N ARG A 182 -11.31 1.68 -19.08
CA ARG A 182 -12.33 1.86 -20.13
C ARG A 182 -12.12 3.13 -20.94
N PHE A 183 -11.72 4.22 -20.29
CA PHE A 183 -11.32 5.44 -20.99
C PHE A 183 -10.12 5.18 -21.91
N GLN A 184 -9.09 4.45 -21.43
CA GLN A 184 -7.94 4.07 -22.26
C GLN A 184 -8.33 3.13 -23.42
N CYS A 185 -9.27 2.20 -23.23
CA CYS A 185 -9.79 1.37 -24.33
C CYS A 185 -10.34 2.23 -25.48
N LYS A 186 -11.09 3.30 -25.16
CA LYS A 186 -11.65 4.21 -26.16
C LYS A 186 -10.56 4.99 -26.91
N GLN A 187 -9.53 5.44 -26.19
CA GLN A 187 -8.44 6.24 -26.75
C GLN A 187 -7.42 5.41 -27.54
N ASN A 188 -7.13 4.19 -27.11
CA ASN A 188 -5.95 3.45 -27.56
C ASN A 188 -6.27 2.12 -28.28
N ARG A 189 -7.52 1.62 -28.28
CA ARG A 189 -7.98 0.33 -28.89
C ARG A 189 -7.07 -0.90 -28.72
N SER A 190 -6.05 -0.86 -27.87
CA SER A 190 -5.15 -1.98 -27.64
C SER A 190 -5.89 -3.12 -26.94
N VAL A 191 -5.69 -4.34 -27.46
CA VAL A 191 -6.18 -5.60 -26.88
C VAL A 191 -5.77 -5.73 -25.41
N ARG A 192 -4.61 -5.18 -25.03
CA ARG A 192 -4.12 -5.16 -23.64
C ARG A 192 -5.09 -4.43 -22.70
N TRP A 193 -5.61 -3.27 -23.11
CA TRP A 193 -6.58 -2.53 -22.29
C TRP A 193 -7.91 -3.26 -22.17
N PHE A 194 -8.40 -3.88 -23.25
CA PHE A 194 -9.63 -4.68 -23.21
C PHE A 194 -9.49 -5.87 -22.24
N LYS A 195 -8.37 -6.58 -22.31
CA LYS A 195 -8.10 -7.70 -21.39
C LYS A 195 -7.95 -7.25 -19.94
N LEU A 196 -7.30 -6.11 -19.69
CA LEU A 196 -7.24 -5.50 -18.34
C LEU A 196 -8.63 -5.11 -17.83
N ALA A 197 -9.48 -4.55 -18.70
CA ALA A 197 -10.85 -4.18 -18.36
C ALA A 197 -11.71 -5.40 -17.98
N SER A 198 -11.50 -6.53 -18.68
CA SER A 198 -12.16 -7.79 -18.35
C SER A 198 -11.74 -8.27 -16.97
N VAL A 199 -10.43 -8.37 -16.72
CA VAL A 199 -9.91 -8.86 -15.44
C VAL A 199 -10.38 -8.00 -14.26
N LEU A 200 -10.36 -6.67 -14.40
CA LEU A 200 -10.88 -5.76 -13.38
C LEU A 200 -12.38 -5.98 -13.12
N ARG A 201 -13.16 -6.19 -14.18
CA ARG A 201 -14.60 -6.47 -14.07
C ARG A 201 -14.85 -7.77 -13.33
N ASP A 202 -14.05 -8.80 -13.61
CA ASP A 202 -14.17 -10.10 -12.97
C ASP A 202 -13.80 -10.00 -11.49
N CYS A 203 -12.69 -9.34 -11.15
CA CYS A 203 -12.31 -9.10 -9.75
C CYS A 203 -13.37 -8.30 -8.97
N MET A 204 -14.01 -7.32 -9.60
CA MET A 204 -15.13 -6.60 -8.99
C MET A 204 -16.39 -7.47 -8.81
N ARG A 205 -16.49 -8.65 -9.44
CA ARG A 205 -17.62 -9.56 -9.29
C ARG A 205 -17.33 -10.70 -8.33
N THR A 206 -16.06 -11.02 -8.11
CA THR A 206 -15.61 -12.14 -7.28
C THR A 206 -14.89 -11.65 -6.02
N PRO A 207 -15.62 -11.21 -4.99
CA PRO A 207 -14.99 -10.77 -3.75
C PRO A 207 -14.24 -11.94 -3.09
N LEU A 208 -12.94 -11.75 -2.83
CA LEU A 208 -12.07 -12.78 -2.22
C LEU A 208 -11.81 -12.56 -0.73
N SER A 209 -12.32 -11.47 -0.14
CA SER A 209 -12.23 -11.21 1.29
C SER A 209 -13.58 -10.80 1.88
N LEU A 210 -13.77 -11.02 3.18
CA LEU A 210 -14.97 -10.59 3.90
C LEU A 210 -15.18 -9.08 3.77
N GLN A 211 -14.09 -8.29 3.78
CA GLN A 211 -14.13 -6.85 3.52
C GLN A 211 -14.66 -6.54 2.10
N MET A 212 -14.20 -7.27 1.08
CA MET A 212 -14.71 -7.10 -0.29
C MET A 212 -16.19 -7.50 -0.41
N LEU A 213 -16.61 -8.59 0.24
CA LEU A 213 -18.01 -9.01 0.29
C LEU A 213 -18.88 -7.93 0.93
N SER A 214 -18.43 -7.35 2.04
CA SER A 214 -19.11 -6.27 2.77
C SER A 214 -19.30 -5.04 1.88
N ARG A 215 -18.22 -4.58 1.23
CA ARG A 215 -18.26 -3.45 0.29
C ARG A 215 -19.22 -3.72 -0.88
N ASN A 216 -19.25 -4.95 -1.40
CA ASN A 216 -20.17 -5.37 -2.44
C ASN A 216 -21.63 -5.34 -1.98
N ALA A 217 -21.91 -5.87 -0.79
CA ALA A 217 -23.24 -5.82 -0.20
C ALA A 217 -23.70 -4.37 -0.03
N ILE A 218 -22.91 -3.52 0.63
CA ILE A 218 -23.23 -2.09 0.83
C ILE A 218 -23.51 -1.40 -0.50
N ARG A 219 -22.66 -1.60 -1.53
CA ARG A 219 -22.92 -1.00 -2.86
C ARG A 219 -24.19 -1.51 -3.53
N LYS A 220 -24.54 -2.79 -3.36
CA LYS A 220 -25.78 -3.38 -3.90
C LYS A 220 -27.01 -2.79 -3.21
N TYR A 221 -26.94 -2.58 -1.90
CA TYR A 221 -28.06 -2.05 -1.10
C TYR A 221 -28.23 -0.54 -1.23
N VAL A 222 -27.15 0.25 -1.09
CA VAL A 222 -27.19 1.71 -1.07
C VAL A 222 -27.13 2.30 -2.49
N GLY A 223 -26.69 1.51 -3.47
CA GLY A 223 -26.52 1.96 -4.84
C GLY A 223 -25.20 2.71 -5.09
N LYS A 224 -24.80 2.72 -6.37
CA LYS A 224 -23.47 3.18 -6.84
C LYS A 224 -23.20 4.67 -6.57
N MET A 225 -24.24 5.50 -6.50
CA MET A 225 -24.19 6.95 -6.31
C MET A 225 -23.94 7.34 -4.84
N TYR A 226 -24.52 6.59 -3.89
CA TYR A 226 -24.61 7.01 -2.50
C TYR A 226 -23.51 6.41 -1.61
N TYR A 227 -22.86 5.33 -2.04
CA TYR A 227 -21.74 4.71 -1.32
C TYR A 227 -20.65 5.72 -0.89
N THR A 228 -20.35 6.73 -1.70
CA THR A 228 -19.34 7.75 -1.36
C THR A 228 -19.77 8.70 -0.25
N LYS A 229 -21.08 8.95 -0.11
CA LYS A 229 -21.63 9.74 1.01
C LYS A 229 -21.74 8.89 2.28
N VAL A 230 -22.02 7.60 2.11
CA VAL A 230 -22.26 6.67 3.21
C VAL A 230 -20.96 6.09 3.79
N ARG A 231 -19.85 6.02 3.04
CA ARG A 231 -18.59 5.41 3.53
C ARG A 231 -18.01 6.09 4.79
N SER A 232 -18.27 7.38 4.97
CA SER A 232 -17.81 8.18 6.11
C SER A 232 -18.81 8.22 7.25
N LEU A 233 -20.03 7.71 7.04
CA LEU A 233 -20.97 7.52 8.13
C LEU A 233 -20.39 6.49 9.10
N LYS A 234 -20.61 6.73 10.39
CA LYS A 234 -20.15 5.84 11.45
C LYS A 234 -21.34 5.08 11.97
N VAL A 235 -21.39 3.78 11.71
CA VAL A 235 -22.37 2.90 12.36
C VAL A 235 -21.72 2.40 13.65
N ASN A 236 -22.32 2.70 14.80
CA ASN A 236 -21.78 2.35 16.13
C ASN A 236 -20.33 2.84 16.34
N GLY A 237 -20.00 4.03 15.84
CA GLY A 237 -18.65 4.60 15.97
C GLY A 237 -17.61 4.07 14.96
N VAL A 238 -17.93 3.01 14.21
CA VAL A 238 -17.06 2.43 13.17
C VAL A 238 -17.45 3.00 11.80
N PRO A 239 -16.51 3.56 11.02
CA PRO A 239 -16.79 4.01 9.66
C PRO A 239 -17.32 2.87 8.79
N VAL A 240 -18.33 3.14 7.95
CA VAL A 240 -18.88 2.15 7.01
C VAL A 240 -17.80 1.57 6.08
N SER A 241 -16.73 2.31 5.79
CA SER A 241 -15.56 1.81 5.04
C SER A 241 -14.76 0.70 5.72
N GLU A 242 -14.92 0.56 7.03
CA GLU A 242 -14.19 -0.36 7.92
C GLU A 242 -15.07 -1.52 8.42
N LEU A 243 -16.39 -1.46 8.20
CA LEU A 243 -17.31 -2.54 8.54
C LEU A 243 -16.99 -3.83 7.78
N THR A 244 -16.97 -4.93 8.52
CA THR A 244 -16.81 -6.30 8.04
C THR A 244 -18.17 -6.99 7.89
N ILE A 245 -18.17 -8.20 7.32
CA ILE A 245 -19.42 -8.94 7.11
C ILE A 245 -19.95 -9.46 8.44
N LEU A 246 -19.09 -9.66 9.44
CA LEU A 246 -19.49 -10.06 10.79
C LEU A 246 -20.22 -8.91 11.50
N ASP A 247 -19.79 -7.66 11.29
CA ASP A 247 -20.53 -6.48 11.76
C ASP A 247 -21.94 -6.40 11.14
N PHE A 248 -22.08 -6.94 9.92
CA PHE A 248 -23.36 -7.00 9.19
C PHE A 248 -24.23 -8.21 9.58
N LEU A 249 -23.62 -9.35 9.94
CA LEU A 249 -24.29 -10.60 10.29
C LEU A 249 -24.71 -10.68 11.77
N LEU A 250 -23.97 -10.02 12.67
CA LEU A 250 -24.27 -9.98 14.10
C LEU A 250 -25.42 -9.03 14.45
N TYR A 251 -25.88 -8.19 13.53
CA TYR A 251 -26.89 -7.17 13.81
C TYR A 251 -28.03 -7.18 12.79
N LYS A 252 -29.12 -7.88 13.14
CA LYS A 252 -30.40 -7.94 12.41
C LYS A 252 -31.05 -6.55 12.20
N ASP A 253 -30.64 -5.55 12.99
CA ASP A 253 -31.24 -4.20 13.04
C ASP A 253 -30.59 -3.17 12.10
N LEU A 254 -29.52 -3.54 11.39
CA LEU A 254 -28.81 -2.64 10.47
C LEU A 254 -29.71 -2.11 9.35
N LYS A 255 -30.70 -2.89 8.86
CA LYS A 255 -31.61 -2.37 7.82
C LYS A 255 -32.39 -1.15 8.31
N SER A 256 -32.91 -1.15 9.54
CA SER A 256 -33.66 -0.03 10.11
C SER A 256 -32.76 1.15 10.45
N THR A 257 -31.62 0.91 11.11
CA THR A 257 -30.70 1.97 11.53
C THR A 257 -30.02 2.64 10.34
N PHE A 258 -29.60 1.85 9.35
CA PHE A 258 -28.97 2.35 8.13
C PHE A 258 -30.00 3.08 7.26
N GLN A 259 -31.25 2.60 7.21
CA GLN A 259 -32.32 3.32 6.51
C GLN A 259 -32.68 4.63 7.23
N GLN A 260 -32.72 4.64 8.57
CA GLN A 260 -32.92 5.86 9.36
C GLN A 260 -31.79 6.87 9.15
N GLU A 261 -30.52 6.46 9.30
CA GLU A 261 -29.38 7.36 9.10
C GLU A 261 -29.30 7.85 7.65
N ILE A 262 -29.57 7.00 6.66
CA ILE A 262 -29.66 7.42 5.26
C ILE A 262 -30.80 8.43 5.06
N ASN A 263 -31.97 8.18 5.62
CA ASN A 263 -33.12 9.09 5.52
C ASN A 263 -32.86 10.42 6.24
N GLN A 264 -32.21 10.39 7.41
CA GLN A 264 -31.77 11.57 8.14
C GLN A 264 -30.77 12.39 7.32
N CYS A 265 -29.77 11.72 6.73
CA CYS A 265 -28.76 12.36 5.89
C CYS A 265 -29.37 12.96 4.61
N PHE A 266 -30.42 12.33 4.05
CA PHE A 266 -31.19 12.90 2.95
C PHE A 266 -32.06 14.10 3.37
N ALA A 267 -32.62 14.09 4.57
CA ALA A 267 -33.37 15.21 5.13
C ALA A 267 -32.47 16.42 5.38
N ASP A 268 -31.28 16.21 5.97
CA ASP A 268 -30.28 17.26 6.23
C ASP A 268 -29.68 17.87 4.95
N MET A 269 -29.78 17.17 3.81
CA MET A 269 -29.33 17.65 2.50
C MET A 269 -30.43 18.39 1.70
N ALA A 270 -31.68 18.36 2.16
CA ALA A 270 -32.82 19.03 1.53
C ALA A 270 -33.16 20.39 2.14
N THR A 271 -32.51 20.74 3.26
CA THR A 271 -32.47 22.07 3.89
C THR A 271 -31.21 22.82 3.51
#